data_AF-A0A7S3B8X0-F1
#
_entry.id   AF-A0A7S3B8X0-F1
#
_cell.length_a   1.000
_cell.length_b   1.000
_cell.length_c   1.000
_cell.angle_alpha   90.00
_cell.angle_beta   90.00
_cell.angle_gamma   90.00
#
_symmetry.space_group_name_H-M   'P 1'
#
loop_
_entity.id
_entity.type
_entity.pdbx_description
1 polymer ?
#
loop_
_entity_poly.entity_id
_entity_poly.type
_entity_poly.pdbx_seq_one_letter_code
_entity_poly.pdbx_strand_id
1 'polypeptide(L)'
;WEMDKWLQRLELHKIIGEVLRGEESETPRGPKFVEKLAKLEPRQMVQLLNHGDCMNQLVEAIRNGAKMLEQSKSKTSGANDKFIGLVYGHLSTYFKGLEGVLGPPSVSLQEAIEREHCNSADSFSEFTVPNYGTLTCSC
;
A
#
# COMPACT_ATOMS: atom_id res chain seq x y z
N TRP A 1 9.71 14.83 12.40
CA TRP A 1 8.80 15.06 11.26
C TRP A 1 9.05 16.47 10.75
N GLU A 2 8.97 16.70 9.44
CA GLU A 2 9.02 18.05 8.86
C GLU A 2 7.62 18.65 8.91
N MET A 3 7.52 19.92 9.30
CA MET A 3 6.25 20.64 9.48
C MET A 3 5.38 20.60 8.20
N ASP A 4 6.01 20.80 7.04
CA ASP A 4 5.30 20.90 5.76
C ASP A 4 4.63 19.57 5.37
N LYS A 5 5.32 18.45 5.59
CA LYS A 5 4.78 17.10 5.34
C LYS A 5 3.61 16.78 6.27
N TRP A 6 3.64 17.29 7.49
CA TRP A 6 2.53 17.13 8.42
C TRP A 6 1.32 17.98 8.02
N LEU A 7 1.53 19.24 7.64
CA LEU A 7 0.46 20.12 7.16
C LEU A 7 -0.20 19.59 5.87
N GLN A 8 0.59 19.05 4.93
CA GLN A 8 0.03 18.41 3.73
C GLN A 8 -0.90 17.25 4.06
N ARG A 9 -0.57 16.44 5.09
CA ARG A 9 -1.42 15.33 5.55
C ARG A 9 -2.73 15.78 6.20
N LEU A 10 -2.79 17.00 6.73
CA LEU A 10 -4.04 17.57 7.24
C LEU A 10 -4.98 18.02 6.12
N GLU A 11 -4.54 17.96 4.86
CA GLU A 11 -5.34 18.27 3.68
C GLU A 11 -6.06 19.63 3.76
N LEU A 12 -5.41 20.64 4.36
CA LEU A 12 -5.98 21.97 4.59
C LEU A 12 -6.52 22.64 3.31
N HIS A 13 -5.97 22.26 2.15
CA HIS A 13 -6.44 22.69 0.84
C HIS A 13 -7.89 22.27 0.54
N LYS A 14 -8.39 21.18 1.12
CA LYS A 14 -9.79 20.74 0.98
C LYS A 14 -10.74 21.70 1.70
N ILE A 15 -10.39 22.13 2.91
CA ILE A 15 -11.15 23.12 3.70
C ILE A 15 -11.27 24.42 2.93
N ILE A 16 -10.15 24.95 2.42
CA ILE A 16 -10.14 26.17 1.61
C ILE A 16 -10.98 25.97 0.35
N GLY A 17 -10.85 24.83 -0.33
CA GLY A 17 -11.61 24.53 -1.53
C GLY A 17 -13.12 24.37 -1.29
N GLU A 18 -13.54 23.87 -0.13
CA GLU A 18 -14.95 23.80 0.27
C GLU A 18 -15.51 25.18 0.56
N VAL A 19 -14.82 26.01 1.33
CA VAL A 19 -15.27 27.38 1.61
C VAL A 19 -15.35 28.20 0.33
N LEU A 20 -14.35 28.11 -0.55
CA LEU A 20 -14.35 28.83 -1.83
C LEU A 20 -15.44 28.34 -2.80
N ARG A 21 -15.97 27.13 -2.62
CA ARG A 21 -17.11 26.63 -3.41
C ARG A 21 -18.46 27.14 -2.90
N GLY A 22 -18.60 27.41 -1.60
CA GLY A 22 -19.87 27.83 -1.00
C GLY A 22 -20.97 26.77 -1.16
N GLU A 23 -22.24 27.19 -1.14
CA GLU A 23 -23.42 26.32 -1.27
C GLU A 23 -23.75 25.88 -2.71
N GLU A 24 -22.96 26.30 -3.71
CA GLU A 24 -23.16 25.89 -5.10
C GLU A 24 -22.83 24.39 -5.27
N SER A 25 -23.87 23.57 -5.06
CA SER A 25 -23.90 22.11 -5.24
C SER A 25 -23.68 21.67 -6.70
N GLU A 26 -23.88 22.58 -7.66
CA GLU A 26 -23.81 22.29 -9.10
C GLU A 26 -22.71 23.09 -9.81
N THR A 27 -21.48 22.55 -9.79
CA THR A 27 -20.39 22.69 -10.79
C THR A 27 -19.59 24.01 -10.85
N PRO A 28 -18.32 24.05 -11.39
CA PRO A 28 -17.50 22.99 -11.99
C PRO A 28 -16.13 22.78 -11.31
N ARG A 29 -15.66 21.52 -11.24
CA ARG A 29 -14.22 21.25 -11.10
C ARG A 29 -13.55 21.62 -12.43
N GLY A 30 -12.84 22.74 -12.50
CA GLY A 30 -12.11 23.11 -13.72
C GLY A 30 -11.84 24.61 -13.91
N PRO A 31 -11.33 25.00 -15.10
CA PRO A 31 -10.83 26.36 -15.38
C PRO A 31 -11.87 27.47 -15.19
N LYS A 32 -13.17 27.19 -15.41
CA LYS A 32 -14.26 28.17 -15.19
C LYS A 32 -14.39 28.63 -13.74
N PHE A 33 -14.09 27.76 -12.76
CA PHE A 33 -14.07 28.14 -11.35
C PHE A 33 -12.90 29.10 -11.06
N VAL A 34 -11.73 28.82 -11.64
CA VAL A 34 -10.55 29.67 -11.51
C VAL A 34 -10.79 31.03 -12.17
N GLU A 35 -11.47 31.08 -13.32
CA GLU A 35 -11.89 32.35 -13.95
C GLU A 35 -12.86 33.16 -13.08
N LYS A 36 -13.78 32.49 -12.35
CA LYS A 36 -14.68 33.15 -11.38
C LYS A 36 -13.88 33.72 -10.21
N LEU A 37 -12.93 32.95 -9.67
CA LEU A 37 -12.01 33.42 -8.62
C LEU A 37 -11.12 34.58 -9.08
N ALA A 38 -10.63 34.56 -10.31
CA ALA A 38 -9.79 35.62 -10.86
C ALA A 38 -10.54 36.95 -11.05
N LYS A 39 -11.87 36.91 -11.18
CA LYS A 39 -12.73 38.11 -11.30
C LYS A 39 -13.16 38.70 -9.96
N LEU A 40 -12.89 38.02 -8.85
CA LEU A 40 -13.26 38.47 -7.52
C LEU A 40 -12.24 39.50 -7.00
N GLU A 41 -12.74 40.61 -6.47
CA GLU A 41 -11.89 41.60 -5.80
C GLU A 41 -11.36 41.03 -4.47
N PRO A 42 -10.15 41.43 -4.00
CA PRO A 42 -9.56 40.91 -2.77
C PRO A 42 -10.48 41.04 -1.54
N ARG A 43 -11.27 42.13 -1.47
CA ARG A 43 -12.25 42.34 -0.40
C ARG A 43 -13.37 41.31 -0.42
N GLN A 44 -13.87 40.95 -1.61
CA GLN A 44 -14.92 39.94 -1.76
C GLN A 44 -14.41 38.56 -1.41
N MET A 45 -13.15 38.27 -1.75
CA MET A 45 -12.50 37.01 -1.38
C MET A 45 -12.35 36.85 0.14
N VAL A 46 -11.93 37.92 0.84
CA VAL A 46 -11.87 37.94 2.31
C VAL A 46 -13.26 37.77 2.92
N GLN A 47 -14.28 38.43 2.38
CA GLN A 47 -15.66 38.26 2.85
C GLN A 47 -16.16 36.82 2.68
N LEU A 48 -15.82 36.18 1.56
CA LEU A 48 -16.21 34.79 1.28
C LEU A 48 -15.53 33.82 2.25
N LEU A 49 -14.23 33.99 2.49
CA LEU A 49 -13.47 33.18 3.46
C LEU A 49 -13.95 33.39 4.90
N ASN A 50 -14.33 34.62 5.26
CA ASN A 50 -14.88 34.94 6.57
C ASN A 50 -16.30 34.39 6.76
N HIS A 51 -17.16 34.48 5.73
CA HIS A 51 -18.52 33.93 5.79
C HIS A 51 -18.53 32.40 5.93
N GLY A 52 -17.62 31.72 5.24
CA GLY A 52 -17.46 30.27 5.37
C GLY A 52 -16.65 29.83 6.58
N ASP A 53 -16.32 30.74 7.49
CA ASP A 53 -15.56 30.47 8.72
C ASP A 53 -14.24 29.70 8.51
N CYS A 54 -13.57 29.96 7.37
CA CYS A 54 -12.41 29.20 6.92
C CYS A 54 -11.28 29.18 7.97
N MET A 55 -11.07 30.31 8.65
CA MET A 55 -10.00 30.44 9.63
C MET A 55 -10.23 29.56 10.85
N ASN A 56 -11.44 29.50 11.39
CA ASN A 56 -11.74 28.62 12.52
C ASN A 56 -11.64 27.15 12.12
N GLN A 57 -12.14 26.78 10.93
CA GLN A 57 -12.01 25.41 10.43
C GLN A 57 -10.54 24.98 10.25
N LEU A 58 -9.68 25.87 9.74
CA LEU A 58 -8.25 25.62 9.64
C LEU A 58 -7.60 25.45 11.03
N VAL A 59 -7.95 26.33 11.97
CA VAL A 59 -7.44 26.28 13.35
C VAL A 59 -7.87 24.99 14.04
N GLU A 60 -9.12 24.58 13.88
CA GLU A 60 -9.62 23.31 14.43
C GLU A 60 -8.92 22.10 13.82
N ALA A 61 -8.75 22.07 12.50
CA ALA A 61 -8.04 20.98 11.81
C ALA A 61 -6.59 20.84 12.30
N ILE A 62 -5.86 21.96 12.43
CA ILE A 62 -4.49 21.98 12.96
C ILE A 62 -4.47 21.54 14.43
N ARG A 63 -5.38 22.07 15.26
CA ARG A 63 -5.43 21.74 16.69
C ARG A 63 -5.77 20.27 16.93
N ASN A 64 -6.72 19.73 16.17
CA ASN A 64 -7.09 18.31 16.24
C ASN A 64 -5.94 17.43 15.76
N GLY A 65 -5.29 17.78 14.65
CA GLY A 65 -4.09 17.10 14.19
C GLY A 65 -2.97 17.10 15.24
N ALA A 66 -2.74 18.23 15.93
CA ALA A 66 -1.73 18.35 16.97
C ALA A 66 -2.06 17.49 18.18
N LYS A 67 -3.33 17.47 18.62
CA LYS A 67 -3.81 16.58 19.69
C LYS A 67 -3.65 15.11 19.32
N MET A 68 -3.92 14.72 18.08
CA MET A 68 -3.69 13.34 17.61
C MET A 68 -2.21 12.97 17.68
N LEU A 69 -1.30 13.86 17.28
CA LEU A 69 0.13 13.63 17.43
C LEU A 69 0.54 13.48 18.90
N GLU A 70 0.02 14.33 19.78
CA GLU A 70 0.28 14.24 21.22
C GLU A 70 -0.22 12.93 21.82
N GLN A 71 -1.46 12.54 21.52
CA GLN A 71 -2.04 11.26 21.97
C GLN A 71 -1.31 10.05 21.38
N SER A 72 -0.78 10.16 20.16
CA SER A 72 0.01 9.09 19.55
C SER A 72 1.31 8.86 20.31
N LYS A 73 1.97 9.91 20.84
CA LYS A 73 3.15 9.76 21.72
C LYS A 73 2.83 8.90 22.95
N SER A 74 1.68 9.10 23.60
CA SER A 74 1.26 8.28 24.75
C SER A 74 0.87 6.83 24.41
N LYS A 75 0.56 6.52 23.14
CA LYS A 75 0.29 5.14 22.67
C LYS A 75 1.54 4.43 22.12
N THR A 76 2.70 5.09 22.11
CA THR A 76 3.95 4.51 21.59
C THR A 76 4.70 3.67 22.63
N SER A 77 4.03 3.18 23.67
CA SER A 77 4.57 2.15 24.56
C SER A 77 4.24 0.72 24.12
N GLY A 78 3.72 0.48 22.89
CA GLY A 78 3.53 -0.91 22.44
C GLY A 78 3.01 -1.20 21.03
N ALA A 79 3.15 -0.31 20.03
CA ALA A 79 2.53 -0.56 18.72
C ALA A 79 3.32 -0.07 17.49
N ASN A 80 4.64 -0.26 17.46
CA ASN A 80 5.44 -0.08 16.23
C ASN A 80 6.45 -1.20 15.96
N ASP A 81 6.32 -2.38 16.57
CA ASP A 81 7.19 -3.53 16.26
C ASP A 81 6.78 -4.29 14.98
N LYS A 82 5.60 -4.02 14.41
CA LYS A 82 5.12 -4.77 13.24
C LYS A 82 5.63 -4.25 11.90
N PHE A 83 6.20 -3.04 11.84
CA PHE A 83 6.58 -2.40 10.57
C PHE A 83 7.92 -1.65 10.58
N ILE A 84 8.59 -1.52 11.72
CA ILE A 84 9.99 -1.04 11.77
C ILE A 84 10.91 -2.24 11.54
N GLY A 85 10.93 -2.75 10.31
CA GLY A 85 11.68 -3.96 9.99
C GLY A 85 11.21 -4.69 8.75
N LEU A 86 10.74 -3.98 7.71
CA LEU A 86 10.71 -4.56 6.36
C LEU A 86 12.16 -4.67 5.83
N VAL A 87 12.95 -5.50 6.51
CA VAL A 87 14.15 -6.11 5.94
C VAL A 87 13.60 -7.12 4.96
N TYR A 88 13.80 -6.88 3.65
CA TYR A 88 13.62 -7.93 2.65
C TYR A 88 14.34 -9.16 3.18
N GLY A 89 13.61 -10.27 3.34
CA GLY A 89 14.20 -11.50 3.87
C GLY A 89 15.50 -11.81 3.12
N HIS A 90 16.56 -12.16 3.86
CA HIS A 90 17.80 -12.64 3.24
C HIS A 90 17.49 -13.84 2.33
N LEU A 91 18.43 -14.21 1.45
CA LEU A 91 18.29 -15.34 0.51
C LEU A 91 17.81 -16.64 1.19
N SER A 92 18.11 -16.83 2.48
CA SER A 92 17.60 -17.93 3.31
C SER A 92 16.08 -17.93 3.52
N THR A 93 15.42 -16.77 3.50
CA THR A 93 13.96 -16.62 3.59
C THR A 93 13.27 -16.96 2.27
N TYR A 94 13.94 -16.78 1.12
CA TYR A 94 13.42 -17.22 -0.18
C TYR A 94 13.20 -18.73 -0.24
N PHE A 95 14.10 -19.50 0.41
CA PHE A 95 14.00 -20.96 0.50
C PHE A 95 13.09 -21.47 1.61
N LYS A 96 12.53 -20.59 2.47
CA LYS A 96 11.70 -21.07 3.57
C LYS A 96 10.33 -21.58 3.12
N GLY A 97 9.72 -21.04 2.06
CA GLY A 97 8.46 -21.56 1.50
C GLY A 97 7.43 -22.05 2.55
N LEU A 98 6.70 -23.12 2.24
CA LEU A 98 5.81 -23.83 3.18
C LEU A 98 6.59 -24.59 4.29
N GLU A 99 7.88 -24.80 4.07
CA GLU A 99 8.80 -25.60 4.89
C GLU A 99 9.17 -24.90 6.22
N GLY A 100 9.25 -23.57 6.22
CA GLY A 100 9.45 -22.76 7.41
C GLY A 100 8.23 -22.70 8.33
N VAL A 101 7.04 -23.10 7.83
CA VAL A 101 5.78 -23.16 8.58
C VAL A 101 5.45 -24.58 9.05
N LEU A 102 5.73 -25.59 8.22
CA LEU A 102 5.36 -26.99 8.49
C LEU A 102 6.54 -27.90 8.88
N GLY A 103 7.78 -27.40 8.81
CA GLY A 103 9.00 -28.21 8.91
C GLY A 103 9.35 -28.90 7.58
N PRO A 104 10.58 -29.42 7.43
CA PRO A 104 10.93 -30.25 6.29
C PRO A 104 9.97 -31.45 6.27
N PRO A 105 9.36 -31.76 5.12
CA PRO A 105 8.47 -32.90 5.07
C PRO A 105 9.32 -34.14 5.38
N SER A 106 8.87 -34.93 6.37
CA SER A 106 9.46 -36.23 6.72
C SER A 106 9.14 -37.24 5.62
N VAL A 107 9.65 -37.01 4.43
CA VAL A 107 9.64 -37.94 3.33
C VAL A 107 11.07 -38.04 2.85
N SER A 108 11.60 -39.26 2.85
CA SER A 108 12.85 -39.58 2.19
C SER A 108 12.69 -39.21 0.71
N LEU A 109 13.02 -37.96 0.36
CA LEU A 109 12.78 -37.40 -0.97
C LEU A 109 13.46 -38.26 -2.04
N GLN A 110 14.62 -38.81 -1.70
CA GLN A 110 15.36 -39.76 -2.51
C GLN A 110 14.55 -41.04 -2.78
N GLU A 111 13.95 -41.66 -1.77
CA GLU A 111 13.09 -42.84 -1.94
C GLU A 111 11.82 -42.50 -2.73
N ALA A 112 11.26 -41.30 -2.53
CA ALA A 112 10.07 -40.86 -3.26
C ALA A 112 10.37 -40.64 -4.75
N ILE A 113 11.50 -40.00 -5.05
CA ILE A 113 12.01 -39.78 -6.42
C ILE A 113 12.36 -41.11 -7.08
N GLU A 114 13.08 -42.00 -6.39
CA GLU A 114 13.42 -43.32 -6.92
C GLU A 114 12.18 -44.18 -7.17
N ARG A 115 11.18 -44.12 -6.28
CA ARG A 115 9.91 -44.79 -6.48
C ARG A 115 9.17 -44.23 -7.69
N GLU A 116 9.11 -42.91 -7.85
CA GLU A 116 8.41 -42.27 -8.96
C GLU A 116 9.10 -42.49 -10.31
N HIS A 117 10.42 -42.30 -10.38
CA HIS A 117 11.15 -42.33 -11.64
C HIS A 117 11.61 -43.73 -12.07
N CYS A 118 11.94 -44.61 -11.13
CA CYS A 118 12.51 -45.93 -11.45
C CYS A 118 11.55 -47.11 -11.19
N ASN A 119 10.48 -46.91 -10.40
CA ASN A 119 9.60 -48.00 -9.96
C ASN A 119 8.11 -47.77 -10.25
N SER A 120 7.75 -46.69 -10.95
CA SER A 120 6.36 -46.49 -11.39
C SER A 120 6.06 -47.41 -12.57
N ALA A 121 4.79 -47.75 -12.77
CA ALA A 121 4.38 -48.68 -13.83
C ALA A 121 4.76 -48.18 -15.24
N ASP A 122 4.83 -46.86 -15.41
CA ASP A 122 5.25 -46.17 -16.62
C ASP A 122 6.77 -45.99 -16.74
N SER A 123 7.54 -46.14 -15.65
CA SER A 123 9.02 -46.09 -15.67
C SER A 123 9.65 -47.17 -16.57
N PHE A 124 8.96 -48.31 -16.72
CA PHE A 124 9.38 -49.42 -17.58
C PHE A 124 8.87 -49.29 -19.03
N SER A 125 8.10 -48.25 -19.34
CA SER A 125 7.59 -48.05 -20.69
C SER A 125 8.67 -47.43 -21.57
N GLU A 126 9.02 -48.14 -22.65
CA GLU A 126 9.94 -47.61 -23.65
C GLU A 126 9.23 -46.51 -24.44
N PHE A 127 9.83 -45.32 -24.48
CA PHE A 127 9.39 -44.26 -25.38
C PHE A 127 10.49 -43.94 -26.37
N THR A 128 10.11 -43.78 -27.64
CA THR A 128 11.05 -43.39 -28.70
C THR A 128 10.79 -41.93 -29.04
N VAL A 129 11.81 -41.09 -28.88
CA VAL A 129 11.74 -39.70 -29.34
C VAL A 129 11.88 -39.67 -30.87
N PRO A 130 10.90 -39.10 -31.61
CA PRO A 130 10.83 -39.23 -33.07
C PRO A 130 11.96 -38.50 -33.83
N ASN A 131 12.73 -37.67 -33.14
CA ASN A 131 13.79 -36.85 -33.72
C ASN A 131 15.15 -37.55 -33.81
N TYR A 132 15.42 -38.59 -33.00
CA TYR A 132 16.72 -39.28 -33.01
C TYR A 132 16.65 -40.81 -32.92
N GLY A 133 15.46 -41.41 -32.82
CA GLY A 133 15.32 -42.87 -32.78
C GLY A 133 15.97 -43.52 -31.54
N THR A 134 16.37 -42.71 -30.57
CA THR A 134 16.96 -43.17 -29.32
C THR A 134 15.86 -43.75 -28.45
N LEU A 135 16.02 -45.03 -28.10
CA LEU A 135 15.23 -45.68 -27.08
C LEU A 135 15.76 -45.26 -25.71
N THR A 136 14.89 -44.71 -24.87
CA THR A 136 15.23 -44.41 -23.48
C THR A 136 14.16 -44.99 -22.57
N CYS A 137 14.56 -45.81 -21.60
CA CYS A 137 13.79 -46.12 -20.41
C CYS A 137 14.23 -45.18 -19.27
N SER A 138 13.40 -45.02 -18.24
CA SER A 138 13.67 -44.09 -17.14
C SER A 138 14.63 -44.63 -16.06
N CYS A 139 15.37 -45.71 -16.34
CA CYS A 139 16.43 -46.27 -15.49
C CYS A 139 17.55 -46.91 -16.30
#